data_AF-A0A3P5XJG9-F1
#
_entry.id   AF-A0A3P5XJG9-F1
#
_cell.length_a   1.000
_cell.length_b   1.000
_cell.length_c   1.000
_cell.angle_alpha   90.00
_cell.angle_beta   90.00
_cell.angle_gamma   90.00
#
_symmetry.space_group_name_H-M   'P 1'
#
loop_
_entity.id
_entity.type
_entity.pdbx_description
1 polymer ?
#
loop_
_entity_poly.entity_id
_entity_poly.type
_entity_poly.pdbx_seq_one_letter_code
_entity_poly.pdbx_strand_id
1 'polypeptide(L)'
;MARKPPYAGPSDTNDFDGLTPDQMAEAMHAYRLLGDCFEDSTDEDLMGRGFLIEEPLDLIKEKFEQEKKARRELLAAIRLAHYKGNDWREIGTALDMDEVGAMRTYRDAAYPLPDRNNG
;
A
#
# COMPACT_ATOMS: atom_id res chain seq x y z
N MET A 1 14.76 13.87 -8.43
CA MET A 1 13.90 14.69 -7.55
C MET A 1 13.53 13.82 -6.38
N ALA A 2 13.90 14.18 -5.15
CA ALA A 2 13.52 13.40 -3.97
C ALA A 2 11.99 13.55 -3.76
N ARG A 3 11.26 12.45 -3.66
CA ARG A 3 9.88 12.46 -3.11
C ARG A 3 9.97 13.16 -1.76
N LYS A 4 9.19 14.22 -1.54
CA LYS A 4 8.91 14.68 -0.18
C LYS A 4 7.88 13.68 0.35
N PRO A 5 8.25 12.75 1.24
CA PRO A 5 7.27 11.87 1.85
C PRO A 5 6.25 12.71 2.62
N PRO A 6 5.05 12.17 2.85
CA PRO A 6 4.10 12.77 3.78
C PRO A 6 4.77 12.96 5.16
N TYR A 7 4.58 14.12 5.79
CA TYR A 7 5.17 14.42 7.10
C TYR A 7 4.12 14.26 8.19
N ALA A 8 4.17 13.14 8.91
CA ALA A 8 3.30 12.90 10.07
C ALA A 8 3.88 13.47 11.37
N GLY A 9 4.74 14.49 11.28
CA GLY A 9 5.54 14.92 12.42
C GLY A 9 4.75 15.45 13.61
N PRO A 10 5.48 15.78 14.69
CA PRO A 10 4.91 16.27 15.94
C PRO A 10 3.87 17.35 15.68
N SER A 11 2.71 17.19 16.30
CA SER A 11 1.61 18.14 16.15
C SER A 11 1.70 19.30 17.15
N ASP A 12 2.52 19.16 18.18
CA ASP A 12 2.63 20.16 19.25
C ASP A 12 4.04 20.16 19.88
N THR A 13 4.51 21.32 20.38
CA THR A 13 5.94 21.50 20.79
C THR A 13 6.35 20.73 22.05
N ASN A 14 5.35 20.31 22.81
CA ASN A 14 5.40 19.50 24.02
C ASN A 14 5.76 18.02 23.75
N ASP A 15 5.65 17.52 22.51
CA ASP A 15 6.01 16.14 22.15
C ASP A 15 7.50 15.81 22.42
N PHE A 16 8.34 16.84 22.59
CA PHE A 16 9.76 16.70 22.88
C PHE A 16 10.16 17.21 24.26
N ASP A 17 9.23 17.74 25.04
CA ASP A 17 9.53 18.32 26.34
C ASP A 17 10.05 17.25 27.30
N GLY A 18 11.24 17.47 27.86
CA GLY A 18 11.86 16.57 28.81
C GLY A 18 12.52 15.33 28.21
N LEU A 19 12.54 15.18 26.87
CA LEU A 19 13.26 14.10 26.21
C LEU A 19 14.77 14.37 26.16
N THR A 20 15.56 13.31 26.32
CA THR A 20 17.00 13.35 26.02
C THR A 20 17.23 13.44 24.50
N PRO A 21 18.44 13.83 24.04
CA PRO A 21 18.75 13.84 22.61
C PRO A 21 18.50 12.49 21.90
N ASP A 22 18.78 11.38 22.58
CA ASP A 22 18.56 10.03 22.03
C ASP A 22 17.05 9.72 21.91
N GLN A 23 16.26 10.08 22.93
CA GLN A 23 14.80 9.91 22.90
C GLN A 23 14.14 10.79 21.83
N MET A 24 14.66 12.01 21.64
CA MET A 24 14.20 12.91 20.58
C MET A 24 14.52 12.34 19.20
N ALA A 25 15.69 11.72 19.01
CA ALA A 25 16.05 11.05 17.78
C ALA A 25 15.15 9.83 17.49
N GLU A 26 14.82 9.05 18.51
CA GLU A 26 13.88 7.93 18.41
C GLU A 26 12.46 8.41 18.02
N ALA A 27 11.94 9.45 18.67
CA ALA A 27 10.64 10.03 18.36
C ALA A 27 10.59 10.57 16.92
N MET A 28 11.63 11.29 16.49
CA MET A 28 11.75 11.78 15.10
C MET A 28 11.79 10.63 14.09
N HIS A 29 12.44 9.51 14.43
CA HIS A 29 12.45 8.33 13.58
C HIS A 29 11.07 7.67 13.47
N ALA A 30 10.36 7.54 14.59
CA ALA A 30 9.01 6.98 14.63
C ALA A 30 8.02 7.82 13.80
N TYR A 31 8.06 9.15 13.93
CA TYR A 31 7.25 10.05 13.11
C TYR A 31 7.56 9.96 11.61
N ARG A 32 8.83 9.75 11.25
CA ARG A 32 9.21 9.50 9.86
C ARG A 32 8.58 8.19 9.33
N LEU A 33 8.66 7.11 10.10
CA LEU A 33 8.06 5.83 9.73
C LEU A 33 6.53 5.92 9.64
N LEU A 34 5.90 6.66 10.54
CA LEU A 34 4.45 6.92 10.48
C LEU A 34 4.09 7.65 9.19
N GLY A 35 4.86 8.66 8.79
CA GLY A 35 4.67 9.35 7.50
C GLY A 35 4.79 8.39 6.31
N ASP A 36 5.78 7.49 6.34
CA ASP A 36 5.97 6.47 5.28
C ASP A 36 4.77 5.50 5.18
N CYS A 37 3.98 5.29 6.24
CA CYS A 37 2.78 4.45 6.21
C CYS A 37 1.59 5.05 5.43
N PHE A 38 1.65 6.34 5.07
CA PHE A 38 0.51 7.10 4.57
C PHE A 38 0.86 7.90 3.31
N GLU A 39 1.47 7.23 2.32
CA GLU A 39 2.00 7.85 1.09
C GLU A 39 1.01 8.75 0.33
N ASP A 40 -0.28 8.38 0.33
CA ASP A 40 -1.33 9.12 -0.39
C ASP A 40 -2.15 10.08 0.50
N SER A 41 -1.80 10.20 1.78
CA SER A 41 -2.52 11.06 2.73
C SER A 41 -2.01 12.49 2.67
N THR A 42 -2.91 13.47 2.84
CA THR A 42 -2.53 14.87 2.98
C THR A 42 -1.92 15.15 4.36
N ASP A 43 -1.19 16.26 4.49
CA ASP A 43 -0.68 16.70 5.81
C ASP A 43 -1.83 16.89 6.82
N GLU A 44 -3.01 17.30 6.35
CA GLU A 44 -4.21 17.43 7.18
C GLU A 44 -4.75 16.07 7.63
N ASP A 45 -4.75 15.06 6.75
CA ASP A 45 -5.12 13.69 7.12
C ASP A 45 -4.16 13.08 8.14
N LEU A 46 -2.90 13.51 8.14
CA LEU A 46 -1.85 13.04 9.06
C LEU A 46 -1.92 13.71 10.43
N MET A 47 -2.48 14.92 10.51
CA MET A 47 -2.68 15.59 11.79
C MET A 47 -3.52 14.71 12.72
N GLY A 48 -3.01 14.49 13.95
CA GLY A 48 -3.68 13.66 14.94
C GLY A 48 -3.48 12.16 14.76
N ARG A 49 -2.58 11.70 13.89
CA ARG A 49 -2.20 10.27 13.79
C ARG A 49 -1.03 9.87 14.68
N GLY A 50 -0.42 10.82 15.41
CA GLY A 50 0.73 10.57 16.29
C GLY A 50 0.52 9.45 17.31
N PHE A 51 -0.72 9.27 17.80
CA PHE A 51 -1.07 8.19 18.72
C PHE A 51 -0.80 6.77 18.16
N LEU A 52 -0.75 6.61 16.84
CA LEU A 52 -0.44 5.32 16.20
C LEU A 52 1.03 4.91 16.38
N ILE A 53 1.90 5.82 16.84
CA ILE A 53 3.27 5.49 17.26
C ILE A 53 3.26 4.66 18.56
N GLU A 54 2.28 4.92 19.44
CA GLU A 54 2.13 4.18 20.70
C GLU A 54 1.53 2.78 20.46
N GLU A 55 0.63 2.67 19.49
CA GLU A 55 -0.04 1.41 19.12
C GLU A 55 0.16 1.03 17.64
N PRO A 56 1.40 0.73 17.20
CA PRO A 56 1.71 0.51 15.78
C PRO A 56 1.05 -0.74 15.18
N LEU A 57 0.55 -1.67 16.00
CA LEU A 57 -0.17 -2.85 15.51
C LEU A 57 -1.51 -2.48 14.87
N ASP A 58 -2.10 -1.34 15.25
CA ASP A 58 -3.32 -0.84 14.61
C ASP A 58 -3.07 -0.37 13.17
N LEU A 59 -1.82 -0.01 12.81
CA LEU A 59 -1.45 0.30 11.43
C LEU A 59 -1.54 -0.90 10.50
N ILE A 60 -1.31 -2.11 11.02
CA ILE A 60 -1.29 -3.37 10.24
C ILE A 60 -2.56 -4.21 10.42
N LYS A 61 -3.37 -3.90 11.44
CA LYS A 61 -4.63 -4.57 11.71
C LYS A 61 -5.52 -4.48 10.46
N GLU A 62 -6.10 -5.62 10.09
CA GLU A 62 -6.97 -5.78 8.90
C GLU A 62 -6.32 -5.50 7.53
N LYS A 63 -5.14 -4.88 7.46
CA LYS A 63 -4.43 -4.57 6.21
C LYS A 63 -4.16 -5.82 5.37
N PHE A 64 -3.85 -6.94 6.01
CA PHE A 64 -3.63 -8.20 5.31
C PHE A 64 -4.89 -8.73 4.62
N GLU A 65 -6.06 -8.61 5.27
CA GLU A 65 -7.32 -9.03 4.65
C GLU A 65 -7.79 -8.05 3.57
N GLN A 66 -7.51 -6.75 3.75
CA GLN A 66 -7.72 -5.73 2.72
C GLN A 66 -6.82 -5.98 1.49
N GLU A 67 -5.55 -6.32 1.69
CA GLU A 67 -4.59 -6.67 0.63
C GLU A 67 -5.07 -7.90 -0.15
N LYS A 68 -5.47 -8.98 0.55
CA LYS A 68 -6.08 -10.16 -0.07
C LYS A 68 -7.33 -9.81 -0.88
N LYS A 69 -8.20 -8.96 -0.34
CA LYS A 69 -9.43 -8.53 -1.02
C LYS A 69 -9.10 -7.75 -2.28
N ALA A 70 -8.25 -6.73 -2.20
CA ALA A 70 -7.80 -5.93 -3.33
C ALA A 70 -7.17 -6.81 -4.42
N ARG A 71 -6.36 -7.81 -4.03
CA ARG A 71 -5.79 -8.78 -4.96
C ARG A 71 -6.87 -9.59 -5.68
N ARG A 72 -7.88 -10.11 -4.97
CA ARG A 72 -8.98 -10.85 -5.61
C ARG A 72 -9.79 -9.98 -6.58
N GLU A 73 -10.06 -8.73 -6.19
CA GLU A 73 -10.78 -7.75 -7.01
C GLU A 73 -9.99 -7.40 -8.29
N LEU A 74 -8.68 -7.17 -8.16
CA LEU A 74 -7.78 -6.93 -9.28
C LEU A 74 -7.77 -8.12 -10.27
N LEU A 75 -7.65 -9.35 -9.77
CA LEU A 75 -7.68 -10.54 -10.61
C LEU A 75 -9.02 -10.69 -11.35
N ALA A 76 -10.14 -10.37 -10.69
CA ALA A 76 -11.45 -10.38 -11.33
C ALA A 76 -11.59 -9.29 -12.40
N ALA A 77 -11.04 -8.10 -12.16
CA ALA A 77 -11.02 -7.01 -13.15
C ALA A 77 -10.18 -7.39 -14.38
N ILE A 78 -9.01 -8.01 -14.20
CA ILE A 78 -8.18 -8.51 -15.30
C ILE A 78 -8.92 -9.57 -16.12
N ARG A 79 -9.57 -10.54 -15.45
CA ARG A 79 -10.44 -11.53 -16.11
C ARG A 79 -11.51 -10.86 -16.97
N LEU A 80 -12.18 -9.85 -16.42
CA LEU A 80 -13.22 -9.13 -17.13
C LEU A 80 -12.66 -8.37 -18.34
N ALA A 81 -11.53 -7.66 -18.18
CA ALA A 81 -10.88 -6.94 -19.28
C ALA A 81 -10.51 -7.88 -20.44
N HIS A 82 -9.89 -9.01 -20.11
CA HIS A 82 -9.52 -10.03 -21.08
C HIS A 82 -10.77 -10.68 -21.72
N TYR A 83 -11.82 -10.97 -20.94
CA TYR A 83 -13.10 -11.47 -21.46
C TYR A 83 -13.77 -10.47 -22.42
N LYS A 84 -13.60 -9.16 -22.18
CA LYS A 84 -14.08 -8.09 -23.06
C LYS A 84 -13.21 -7.87 -24.31
N GLY A 85 -12.14 -8.64 -24.47
CA GLY A 85 -11.30 -8.63 -25.66
C GLY A 85 -10.13 -7.65 -25.60
N ASN A 86 -9.83 -7.06 -24.43
CA ASN A 86 -8.63 -6.25 -24.27
C ASN A 86 -7.39 -7.16 -24.32
N ASP A 87 -6.36 -6.72 -25.03
CA ASP A 87 -5.11 -7.46 -25.11
C ASP A 87 -4.18 -7.20 -23.90
N TRP A 88 -3.09 -7.97 -23.81
CA TRP A 88 -2.15 -7.85 -22.70
C TRP A 88 -1.38 -6.53 -22.69
N ARG A 89 -1.28 -5.84 -23.83
CA ARG A 89 -0.64 -4.54 -23.91
C ARG A 89 -1.54 -3.46 -23.32
N GLU A 90 -2.83 -3.48 -23.61
CA GLU A 90 -3.83 -2.60 -23.01
C GLU A 90 -3.95 -2.83 -21.51
N ILE A 91 -4.04 -4.10 -21.09
CA ILE A 91 -4.10 -4.48 -19.68
C ILE A 91 -2.82 -4.06 -18.94
N GLY A 92 -1.64 -4.31 -19.53
CA GLY A 92 -0.37 -3.88 -18.95
C GLY A 92 -0.29 -2.37 -18.77
N THR A 93 -0.68 -1.61 -19.80
CA THR A 93 -0.72 -0.14 -19.73
C THR A 93 -1.59 0.35 -18.58
N ALA A 94 -2.77 -0.25 -18.36
CA ALA A 94 -3.66 0.11 -17.25
C ALA A 94 -3.10 -0.24 -15.86
N LEU A 95 -2.19 -1.22 -15.79
CA LEU A 95 -1.51 -1.65 -14.56
C LEU A 95 -0.18 -0.92 -14.32
N ASP A 96 0.21 0.00 -15.21
CA ASP A 96 1.55 0.60 -15.24
C ASP A 96 2.67 -0.46 -15.36
N MET A 97 2.44 -1.47 -16.19
CA MET A 97 3.34 -2.59 -16.46
C MET A 97 3.53 -2.79 -17.97
N ASP A 98 4.65 -3.40 -18.37
CA ASP A 98 4.79 -3.86 -19.75
C ASP A 98 3.93 -5.12 -20.01
N GLU A 99 3.67 -5.40 -21.29
CA GLU A 99 2.86 -6.54 -21.73
C GLU A 99 3.40 -7.87 -21.16
N VAL A 100 4.71 -8.06 -21.22
CA VAL A 100 5.38 -9.29 -20.76
C VAL A 100 5.22 -9.46 -19.25
N GLY A 101 5.36 -8.38 -18.48
CA GLY A 101 5.17 -8.36 -17.04
C GLY A 101 3.73 -8.63 -16.65
N ALA A 102 2.76 -8.00 -17.32
CA ALA A 102 1.35 -8.23 -17.08
C ALA A 102 0.97 -9.70 -17.37
N MET A 103 1.42 -10.25 -18.51
CA MET A 103 1.18 -11.65 -18.86
C MET A 103 1.84 -12.59 -17.85
N ARG A 104 3.12 -12.39 -17.52
CA ARG A 104 3.84 -13.26 -16.55
C ARG A 104 3.17 -13.27 -15.18
N THR A 105 2.65 -12.12 -14.73
CA THR A 105 2.07 -11.99 -13.39
C THR A 105 0.61 -12.47 -13.33
N TYR A 106 -0.16 -12.27 -14.41
CA TYR A 106 -1.62 -12.42 -14.37
C TYR A 106 -2.22 -13.35 -15.43
N ARG A 107 -1.41 -14.06 -16.22
CA ARG A 107 -1.92 -15.00 -17.23
C ARG A 107 -2.89 -16.03 -16.65
N ASP A 108 -2.56 -16.59 -15.48
CA ASP A 108 -3.43 -17.58 -14.80
C ASP A 108 -4.71 -16.95 -14.26
N ALA A 109 -4.71 -15.63 -14.04
CA ALA A 109 -5.93 -14.91 -13.73
C ALA A 109 -6.86 -14.92 -14.95
N ALA A 110 -6.38 -14.50 -16.11
CA ALA A 110 -7.19 -14.39 -17.33
C ALA A 110 -7.71 -15.73 -17.86
N TYR A 111 -6.97 -16.81 -17.64
CA TYR A 111 -7.36 -18.16 -18.04
C TYR A 111 -7.43 -19.05 -16.80
N PRO A 112 -8.62 -19.27 -16.19
CA PRO A 112 -8.73 -20.32 -15.19
C PRO A 112 -8.28 -21.62 -15.85
N LEU A 113 -7.19 -22.21 -15.36
CA LEU A 113 -6.84 -23.58 -15.73
C LEU A 113 -8.07 -24.44 -15.38
N PRO A 114 -8.61 -25.25 -16.31
CA PRO A 114 -9.64 -26.19 -15.94
C PRO A 114 -9.09 -27.06 -14.80
N ASP A 115 -9.88 -27.17 -13.73
CA ASP A 115 -9.52 -27.94 -12.55
C ASP A 115 -9.20 -29.37 -13.00
N ARG A 116 -7.92 -29.77 -12.95
CA ARG A 116 -7.45 -31.07 -13.46
C ARG A 116 -7.73 -32.22 -12.51
N ASN A 117 -8.64 -32.04 -11.54
CA ASN A 117 -9.04 -33.07 -10.59
C ASN A 117 -10.57 -33.28 -10.61
N ASN A 118 -11.04 -33.95 -11.66
CA ASN A 118 -12.22 -34.82 -11.60
C ASN A 118 -11.80 -36.17 -12.20
N GLY A 119 -11.29 -37.06 -11.34
CA GLY A 119 -10.87 -38.42 -11.67
C GLY A 119 -10.65 -39.21 -10.39
#